data_AF-A0A3N6I8P7-F1
#
_entry.id   AF-A0A3N6I8P7-F1
#
_cell.length_a   1.000
_cell.length_b   1.000
_cell.length_c   1.000
_cell.angle_alpha   90.00
_cell.angle_beta   90.00
_cell.angle_gamma   90.00
#
_symmetry.space_group_name_H-M   'P 1'
#
loop_
_entity.id
_entity.type
_entity.pdbx_description
1 polymer ?
#
loop_
_entity_poly.entity_id
_entity_poly.type
_entity_poly.pdbx_seq_one_letter_code
_entity_poly.pdbx_strand_id
1 'polypeptide(L)'
;MPHVGRSHTGQRRFTNRDLDWLAFVGKLRLTGMPVADMVRYAELLREGEHTFEERQELLEATRRDVITRIAELQDTLAVLDHKIDFYASARRAPERPSA
;
A
#
# COMPACT_ATOMS: atom_id res chain seq x y z
N MET A 1 -6.77 -13.77 12.57
CA MET A 1 -8.25 -13.74 12.39
C MET A 1 -8.92 -14.05 13.71
N PRO A 2 -9.37 -13.05 14.48
CA PRO A 2 -10.38 -13.34 15.50
C PRO A 2 -11.58 -13.95 14.77
N HIS A 3 -12.22 -14.93 15.39
CA HIS A 3 -13.15 -15.86 14.76
C HIS A 3 -14.17 -15.17 13.82
N VAL A 4 -13.99 -15.30 12.51
CA VAL A 4 -15.05 -15.00 11.55
C VAL A 4 -16.17 -15.99 11.86
N GLY A 5 -17.28 -15.49 12.39
CA GLY A 5 -18.43 -16.32 12.73
C GLY A 5 -18.87 -17.09 11.49
N ARG A 6 -19.08 -18.40 11.60
CA ARG A 6 -19.70 -19.18 10.53
C ARG A 6 -21.19 -19.20 10.77
N SER A 7 -21.98 -18.95 9.72
CA SER A 7 -23.41 -19.22 9.76
C SER A 7 -23.67 -20.73 9.89
N HIS A 8 -24.89 -21.12 10.27
CA HIS A 8 -25.29 -22.53 10.35
C HIS A 8 -25.15 -23.29 9.02
N THR A 9 -25.02 -22.58 7.89
CA THR A 9 -24.80 -23.15 6.55
C THR A 9 -23.33 -23.13 6.10
N GLY A 10 -22.39 -22.77 6.99
CA GLY A 10 -20.95 -22.79 6.71
C GLY A 10 -20.39 -21.51 6.06
N GLN A 11 -21.24 -20.53 5.74
CA GLN A 11 -20.79 -19.25 5.15
C GLN A 11 -20.13 -18.35 6.20
N ARG A 12 -19.04 -17.69 5.82
CA ARG A 12 -18.35 -16.67 6.64
C ARG A 12 -19.27 -15.46 6.85
N ARG A 13 -19.53 -15.10 8.11
CA ARG A 13 -20.18 -13.85 8.51
C ARG A 13 -19.11 -12.87 8.94
N PHE A 14 -18.92 -11.84 8.13
CA PHE A 14 -18.06 -10.73 8.45
C PHE A 14 -18.85 -9.70 9.25
N THR A 15 -18.31 -9.29 10.38
CA THR A 15 -18.75 -8.10 11.10
C THR A 15 -18.18 -6.85 10.44
N ASN A 16 -18.70 -5.66 10.76
CA ASN A 16 -18.10 -4.40 10.29
C ASN A 16 -16.62 -4.28 10.70
N ARG A 17 -16.29 -4.76 11.89
CA ARG A 17 -14.90 -4.83 12.38
C ARG A 17 -14.02 -5.72 11.50
N ASP A 18 -14.55 -6.82 10.96
CA ASP A 18 -13.81 -7.68 10.04
C ASP A 18 -13.60 -7.01 8.68
N LEU A 19 -14.56 -6.20 8.22
CA LEU A 19 -14.43 -5.42 6.99
C LEU A 19 -13.39 -4.31 7.15
N ASP A 20 -13.38 -3.59 8.27
CA ASP A 20 -12.37 -2.58 8.57
C ASP A 20 -10.97 -3.19 8.63
N TRP A 21 -10.86 -4.36 9.26
CA TRP A 21 -9.62 -5.14 9.27
C TRP A 21 -9.18 -5.55 7.87
N LEU A 22 -10.09 -6.05 7.02
CA LEU A 22 -9.77 -6.41 5.63
C LEU A 22 -9.34 -5.20 4.80
N ALA A 23 -10.01 -4.06 4.97
CA ALA A 23 -9.63 -2.81 4.32
C ALA A 23 -8.20 -2.39 4.73
N PHE A 24 -7.90 -2.47 6.02
CA PHE A 24 -6.58 -2.16 6.56
C PHE A 24 -5.48 -3.09 6.03
N VAL A 25 -5.69 -4.42 6.07
CA VAL A 25 -4.74 -5.40 5.50
C VAL A 25 -4.56 -5.16 4.00
N GLY A 26 -5.63 -4.80 3.29
CA GLY A 26 -5.55 -4.39 1.90
C GLY A 26 -4.60 -3.22 1.68
N LYS A 27 -4.63 -2.21 2.56
CA LYS A 27 -3.69 -1.08 2.51
C LYS A 27 -2.26 -1.50 2.83
N LEU A 28 -2.02 -2.30 3.87
CA LEU A 28 -0.68 -2.82 4.18
C LEU A 28 -0.08 -3.61 3.01
N ARG A 29 -0.89 -4.42 2.33
CA ARG A 29 -0.42 -5.14 1.14
C ARG A 29 -0.01 -4.19 0.01
N LEU A 30 -0.70 -3.06 -0.17
CA LEU A 30 -0.35 -2.08 -1.19
C LEU A 30 0.96 -1.34 -0.89
N THR A 31 1.42 -1.32 0.37
CA THR A 31 2.72 -0.74 0.71
C THR A 31 3.90 -1.66 0.36
N GLY A 32 3.62 -2.87 -0.16
CA GLY A 32 4.65 -3.89 -0.39
C GLY A 32 5.05 -4.65 0.87
N MET A 33 4.31 -4.51 1.97
CA MET A 33 4.56 -5.27 3.19
C MET A 33 4.58 -6.78 2.89
N PRO A 34 5.64 -7.51 3.30
CA PRO A 34 5.69 -8.96 3.16
C PRO A 34 4.51 -9.66 3.82
N VAL A 35 4.07 -10.76 3.21
CA VAL A 35 2.99 -11.59 3.79
C VAL A 35 3.35 -12.09 5.19
N ALA A 36 4.63 -12.36 5.44
CA ALA A 36 5.13 -12.75 6.76
C ALA A 36 4.84 -11.68 7.83
N ASP A 37 5.07 -10.41 7.53
CA ASP A 37 4.82 -9.31 8.48
C ASP A 37 3.32 -9.06 8.69
N MET A 38 2.50 -9.24 7.64
CA MET A 38 1.04 -9.21 7.78
C MET A 38 0.53 -10.35 8.68
N VAL A 39 1.12 -11.54 8.59
CA VAL A 39 0.81 -12.68 9.47
C VAL A 39 1.23 -12.36 10.90
N ARG A 40 2.46 -11.87 11.10
CA ARG A 40 2.96 -11.46 12.42
C ARG A 40 2.05 -10.43 13.08
N TYR A 41 1.64 -9.38 12.36
CA TYR A 41 0.72 -8.38 12.91
C TYR A 41 -0.63 -9.00 13.30
N ALA A 42 -1.13 -9.96 12.50
CA ALA A 42 -2.37 -10.66 12.80
C ALA A 42 -2.25 -11.61 14.01
N GLU A 43 -1.06 -12.13 14.31
CA GLU A 43 -0.75 -12.91 15.51
C GLU A 43 -0.70 -12.01 16.75
N LEU A 44 0.03 -10.90 16.69
CA LEU A 44 0.09 -9.90 17.76
C LEU A 44 -1.32 -9.38 18.14
N LEU A 45 -2.19 -9.13 17.15
CA LEU A 45 -3.58 -8.75 17.40
C LEU A 45 -4.38 -9.82 18.15
N ARG A 46 -4.09 -11.11 17.94
CA ARG A 46 -4.78 -12.22 18.61
C ARG A 46 -4.28 -12.42 20.04
N GLU A 47 -3.02 -12.13 20.30
CA GLU A 47 -2.40 -12.21 21.63
C GLU A 47 -2.99 -11.17 22.59
N GLY A 48 -3.39 -10.01 22.07
CA GLY A 48 -4.20 -9.03 22.79
C GLY A 48 -3.41 -7.79 23.21
N GLU A 49 -3.89 -7.08 24.23
CA GLU A 49 -3.47 -5.69 24.51
C GLU A 49 -2.00 -5.53 24.87
N HIS A 50 -1.35 -6.56 25.44
CA HIS A 50 0.06 -6.50 25.80
C HIS A 50 1.01 -6.31 24.60
N THR A 51 0.55 -6.58 23.38
CA THR A 51 1.34 -6.43 22.14
C THR A 51 1.17 -5.06 21.46
N PHE A 52 0.60 -4.05 22.14
CA PHE A 52 0.37 -2.75 21.53
C PHE A 52 1.66 -2.09 21.03
N GLU A 53 2.75 -2.21 21.80
CA GLU A 53 4.06 -1.65 21.45
C GLU A 53 4.61 -2.29 20.16
N GLU A 54 4.65 -3.62 20.09
CA GLU A 54 5.14 -4.34 18.91
C GLU A 54 4.31 -4.07 17.65
N ARG A 55 2.99 -3.92 17.82
CA ARG A 55 2.08 -3.52 16.73
C ARG A 55 2.38 -2.09 16.27
N GLN A 56 2.64 -1.18 17.19
CA GLN A 56 2.99 0.20 16.86
C GLN A 56 4.31 0.26 16.10
N GLU A 57 5.36 -0.43 16.58
CA GLU A 57 6.67 -0.48 15.93
C GLU A 57 6.59 -0.98 14.48
N LEU A 58 5.83 -2.05 14.24
CA LEU A 58 5.62 -2.60 12.90
C LEU A 58 4.97 -1.56 11.97
N LEU A 59 3.97 -0.83 12.45
CA LEU A 59 3.30 0.21 11.67
C LEU A 59 4.18 1.43 11.43
N GLU A 60 5.01 1.81 12.40
CA GLU A 60 5.97 2.90 12.24
C GLU A 60 7.08 2.55 11.25
N ALA A 61 7.57 1.31 11.25
CA ALA A 61 8.49 0.81 10.23
C ALA A 61 7.85 0.87 8.84
N THR A 62 6.64 0.33 8.70
CA THR A 62 5.87 0.38 7.45
C THR A 62 5.66 1.82 6.98
N ARG A 63 5.35 2.74 7.90
CA ARG A 63 5.16 4.16 7.58
C ARG A 63 6.44 4.78 7.02
N ARG A 64 7.61 4.48 7.59
CA ARG A 64 8.89 4.98 7.07
C ARG A 64 9.13 4.48 5.65
N ASP A 65 8.90 3.21 5.39
CA ASP A 65 9.07 2.62 4.05
C ASP A 65 8.13 3.25 3.02
N VAL A 66 6.87 3.49 3.38
CA VAL A 66 5.89 4.20 2.53
C VAL A 66 6.37 5.61 2.20
N ILE A 67 6.89 6.36 3.16
CA ILE A 67 7.38 7.73 2.94
C ILE A 67 8.55 7.71 1.95
N THR A 68 9.52 6.81 2.14
CA THR A 68 10.63 6.64 1.21
C THR A 68 10.13 6.31 -0.19
N ARG A 69 9.18 5.37 -0.30
CA ARG A 69 8.61 4.97 -1.59
C ARG A 69 7.86 6.12 -2.29
N ILE A 70 7.15 6.96 -1.54
CA ILE A 70 6.48 8.14 -2.08
C ILE A 70 7.50 9.10 -2.67
N ALA A 71 8.59 9.39 -1.96
CA ALA A 71 9.65 10.28 -2.45
C ALA A 71 10.26 9.75 -3.75
N GLU A 72 10.62 8.47 -3.81
CA GLU A 72 11.14 7.83 -5.03
C GLU A 72 10.17 7.91 -6.21
N LEU A 73 8.88 7.70 -5.96
CA LEU A 73 7.84 7.79 -6.98
C LEU A 73 7.65 9.22 -7.48
N GLN A 74 7.76 10.21 -6.60
CA GLN A 74 7.70 11.63 -6.97
C GLN A 74 8.90 12.02 -7.85
N ASP A 75 10.10 11.59 -7.48
CA ASP A 75 11.30 11.81 -8.29
C ASP A 75 11.21 11.13 -9.66
N THR A 76 10.70 9.89 -9.68
CA THR A 76 10.45 9.15 -10.93
C THR A 76 9.43 9.87 -11.80
N LEU A 77 8.34 10.36 -11.20
CA LEU A 77 7.30 11.10 -11.91
C LEU A 77 7.87 12.36 -12.58
N ALA A 78 8.71 13.12 -11.88
CA ALA A 78 9.34 14.32 -12.45
C ALA A 78 10.19 14.01 -13.69
N VAL A 79 10.93 12.90 -13.69
CA VAL A 79 11.71 12.46 -14.85
C VAL A 79 10.80 12.06 -16.02
N LEU A 80 9.71 11.35 -15.73
CA LEU A 80 8.73 10.96 -16.75
C LEU A 80 8.07 12.19 -17.37
N ASP A 81 7.63 13.14 -16.56
CA ASP A 81 7.02 14.39 -17.02
C ASP A 81 7.97 15.17 -17.92
N HIS A 82 9.23 15.32 -17.52
CA HIS A 82 10.25 15.97 -18.36
C HIS A 82 10.44 15.27 -19.72
N LYS A 83 10.44 13.94 -19.76
CA LYS A 83 10.56 13.19 -21.01
C LYS A 83 9.31 13.31 -21.88
N ILE A 84 8.12 13.29 -21.29
CA ILE A 84 6.86 13.50 -21.99
C ILE A 84 6.85 14.88 -22.65
N ASP A 85 7.22 15.92 -21.91
CA ASP A 85 7.31 17.30 -22.42
C ASP A 85 8.33 17.45 -23.54
N PHE A 86 9.50 16.82 -23.38
CA PHE A 86 10.52 16.79 -24.42
C PHE A 86 9.97 16.23 -25.73
N TYR A 87 9.30 15.07 -25.71
CA TYR A 87 8.70 14.49 -26.92
C TYR A 87 7.51 15.30 -27.45
N ALA A 88 6.71 15.90 -26.56
CA ALA A 88 5.60 16.76 -26.95
C ALA A 88 6.07 18.04 -27.66
N SER A 89 7.24 18.57 -27.28
CA SER A 89 7.86 19.74 -27.92
C SER A 89 8.53 19.38 -29.24
N ALA A 90 9.25 18.24 -29.31
CA ALA A 90 9.88 17.75 -30.53
C ALA A 90 8.86 17.48 -31.66
N ARG A 91 7.66 16.96 -31.33
CA ARG A 91 6.58 16.76 -32.31
C ARG A 91 5.95 18.06 -32.81
N ARG A 92 6.11 19.18 -32.08
CA ARG A 92 5.57 20.50 -32.44
C ARG A 92 6.55 21.36 -33.21
N ALA A 93 7.83 20.98 -33.30
CA ALA A 93 8.78 21.70 -34.13
C ALA A 93 8.36 21.56 -35.60
N PRO A 94 8.04 22.66 -36.32
CA PRO A 94 7.69 22.59 -37.73
C PRO A 94 8.90 22.07 -38.51
N GLU A 95 8.64 21.19 -39.48
CA GLU A 95 9.59 20.86 -40.54
C GLU A 95 10.11 22.19 -41.11
N ARG A 96 11.39 22.51 -40.87
CA ARG A 96 12.02 23.68 -41.48
C ARG A 96 11.94 23.46 -43.00
N PRO A 97 11.25 24.32 -43.77
CA PRO A 97 11.35 24.21 -45.22
C PRO A 97 12.80 24.50 -45.59
N SER A 98 13.43 23.50 -46.21
CA SER A 98 14.72 23.66 -46.86
C SER A 98 14.56 24.73 -47.95
N ALA A 99 15.21 25.88 -47.76
CA ALA A 99 15.45 26.86 -48.80
C ALA A 99 16.83 26.62 -49.41
#